data_AF-A0A9E3AJ40-F1
#
_entry.id   AF-A0A9E3AJ40-F1
#
_cell.length_a   1.000
_cell.length_b   1.000
_cell.length_c   1.000
_cell.angle_alpha   90.00
_cell.angle_beta   90.00
_cell.angle_gamma   90.00
#
_symmetry.space_group_name_H-M   'P 1'
#
loop_
_entity.id
_entity.type
_entity.pdbx_description
1 polymer ?
#
loop_
_entity_poly.entity_id
_entity_poly.type
_entity_poly.pdbx_seq_one_letter_code
_entity_poly.pdbx_strand_id
1 'polypeptide(L)' 'MRIASGITTLSYTDDIVNNGTTYFYVVTAVDQNNRESKYSGETQAKIP' A
#
# COMPACT_ATOMS: atom_id res chain seq x y z
N MET A 1 -1.89 7.63 -4.01
CA MET A 1 -0.63 8.22 -3.50
C MET A 1 0.26 7.10 -2.99
N ARG A 2 1.58 7.15 -3.19
CA ARG A 2 2.49 6.19 -2.53
C ARG A 2 2.77 6.66 -1.11
N ILE A 3 2.38 5.84 -0.13
CA ILE A 3 2.49 6.16 1.31
C ILE A 3 3.72 5.51 1.97
N ALA A 4 4.30 4.49 1.34
CA ALA A 4 5.54 3.87 1.79
C ALA A 4 6.29 3.21 0.62
N SER A 5 7.60 2.97 0.80
CA SER A 5 8.46 2.27 -0.16
C SER A 5 9.68 1.66 0.52
N GLY A 6 10.33 0.69 -0.13
CA GLY A 6 11.49 0.01 0.44
C GLY A 6 11.15 -0.94 1.59
N ILE A 7 9.90 -1.40 1.65
CA ILE A 7 9.44 -2.35 2.66
C ILE A 7 9.96 -3.74 2.31
N THR A 8 10.72 -4.34 3.23
CA THR A 8 11.28 -5.69 3.08
C THR A 8 10.49 -6.76 3.84
N THR A 9 9.54 -6.33 4.69
CA THR A 9 8.58 -7.19 5.38
C THR A 9 7.33 -7.41 4.54
N LEU A 10 6.54 -8.44 4.87
CA LEU A 10 5.27 -8.74 4.20
C LEU A 10 4.09 -7.92 4.75
N SER A 11 4.35 -6.89 5.55
CA SER A 11 3.31 -6.12 6.24
C SER A 11 3.74 -4.67 6.41
N TYR A 12 2.75 -3.80 6.30
CA TYR A 12 2.85 -2.35 6.47
C TYR A 12 1.59 -1.84 7.17
N THR A 13 1.76 -0.93 8.13
CA THR A 13 0.66 -0.25 8.82
C THR A 13 0.61 1.20 8.35
N ASP A 14 -0.55 1.63 7.88
CA ASP A 14 -0.82 3.02 7.51
C ASP A 14 -1.44 3.76 8.72
N ASP A 15 -0.60 4.44 9.51
CA ASP A 15 -1.02 5.12 10.76
C ASP A 15 -1.62 6.53 10.54
N ILE A 16 -1.68 6.99 9.28
CA ILE A 16 -2.14 8.35 8.92
C ILE A 16 -3.53 8.36 8.31
N VAL A 17 -4.37 7.40 8.71
CA VAL A 17 -5.76 7.26 8.26
C VAL A 17 -6.72 8.06 9.12
N ASN A 18 -7.80 8.56 8.51
CA ASN A 18 -8.82 9.35 9.20
C ASN A 18 -10.12 8.54 9.40
N ASN A 19 -10.74 8.68 10.57
CA ASN A 19 -12.03 8.05 10.89
C ASN A 19 -13.12 8.44 9.89
N GLY A 20 -14.03 7.51 9.62
CA GLY A 20 -15.12 7.66 8.66
C GLY A 20 -14.68 7.65 7.18
N THR A 21 -13.39 7.50 6.89
CA THR A 21 -12.87 7.45 5.51
C THR A 21 -12.69 6.00 5.06
N THR A 22 -13.08 5.72 3.80
CA THR A 22 -12.77 4.45 3.14
C THR A 22 -11.51 4.62 2.29
N TYR A 23 -10.51 3.79 2.54
CA TYR A 23 -9.26 3.76 1.79
C TYR A 23 -9.17 2.52 0.92
N PHE A 24 -8.52 2.67 -0.22
CA PHE A 24 -8.23 1.60 -1.17
C PHE A 24 -6.72 1.45 -1.30
N TYR A 25 -6.22 0.24 -1.15
CA TYR A 25 -4.81 -0.07 -1.11
C TYR A 25 -4.44 -1.05 -2.21
N VAL A 26 -3.33 -0.74 -2.88
CA VAL A 26 -2.64 -1.62 -3.82
C VAL A 26 -1.16 -1.63 -3.45
N VAL A 27 -0.48 -2.73 -3.76
CA VAL A 27 0.96 -2.86 -3.62
C VAL A 27 1.60 -3.14 -4.97
N THR A 28 2.82 -2.67 -5.15
CA THR A 28 3.71 -3.01 -6.26
C THR A 28 4.98 -3.65 -5.71
N ALA A 29 5.55 -4.57 -6.46
CA ALA A 29 6.88 -5.08 -6.20
C ALA A 29 7.90 -4.30 -7.04
N VAL A 30 9.08 -4.05 -6.46
CA VAL A 30 10.21 -3.43 -7.18
C VAL A 30 11.34 -4.44 -7.27
N ASP A 31 11.84 -4.69 -8.48
CA ASP A 31 12.97 -5.60 -8.70
C ASP A 31 14.33 -4.93 -8.43
N GLN A 32 15.41 -5.72 -8.52
CA GLN A 32 16.79 -5.23 -8.33
C GLN A 32 17.25 -4.15 -9.32
N ASN A 33 16.54 -3.97 -10.44
CA ASN A 33 16.80 -2.94 -11.44
C ASN A 33 15.90 -1.72 -11.25
N ASN A 34 15.21 -1.61 -10.10
CA ASN A 34 14.21 -0.59 -9.78
C ASN A 34 13.01 -0.57 -10.74
N ARG A 35 12.63 -1.73 -11.30
CA ARG A 35 11.42 -1.84 -12.13
C ARG A 35 10.23 -2.20 -11.26
N GLU A 36 9.17 -1.42 -11.39
CA GLU A 36 7.92 -1.61 -10.66
C GLU A 36 6.99 -2.57 -11.41
N SER A 37 6.35 -3.48 -10.67
CA SER A 37 5.35 -4.39 -11.20
C SER A 37 4.03 -3.67 -11.53
N LYS A 38 3.08 -4.41 -12.10
CA LYS A 38 1.67 -3.99 -12.05
C LYS A 38 1.19 -3.97 -10.59
N TYR A 39 0.13 -3.19 -10.34
CA TYR A 39 -0.57 -3.21 -9.06
C TYR A 39 -1.07 -4.62 -8.73
N SER A 40 -1.09 -4.94 -7.44
CA SER A 40 -1.84 -6.06 -6.90
C SER A 40 -3.34 -5.91 -7.16
N GLY A 41 -4.12 -6.92 -6.74
CA GLY A 41 -5.53 -6.67 -6.47
C GLY A 41 -5.69 -5.53 -5.46
N GLU A 42 -6.73 -4.71 -5.66
CA GLU A 42 -7.10 -3.67 -4.72
C GLU A 42 -7.82 -4.29 -3.52
N THR A 43 -7.53 -3.77 -2.33
CA THR A 43 -8.30 -4.04 -1.11
C THR A 43 -8.81 -2.74 -0.52
N GLN A 44 -9.93 -2.80 0.20
CA GLN A 44 -10.50 -1.64 0.87
C GLN A 44 -10.46 -1.79 2.40
N ALA A 45 -10.26 -0.68 3.09
CA ALA A 45 -10.40 -0.58 4.53
C ALA A 45 -11.37 0.56 4.88
N LYS A 46 -12.34 0.27 5.75
CA LYS A 46 -13.24 1.28 6.31
C LYS A 46 -12.75 1.61 7.72
N ILE A 47 -12.37 2.86 7.95
CA ILE A 47 -11.89 3.29 9.25
C ILE A 47 -13.11 3.74 10.08
N PRO A 48 -13.35 3.12 11.25
CA PRO A 48 -14.50 3.46 12.09
C PRO A 48 -14.41 4.87 12.67
#